data_AF-A0A3A8KK11-F1
#
_entry.id   AF-A0A3A8KK11-F1
#
_cell.length_a   1.000
_cell.length_b   1.000
_cell.length_c   1.000
_cell.angle_alpha   90.00
_cell.angle_beta   90.00
_cell.angle_gamma   90.00
#
_symmetry.space_group_name_H-M   'P 1'
#
loop_
_entity.id
_entity.type
_entity.pdbx_description
1 polymer ?
#
loop_
_entity_poly.entity_id
_entity_poly.type
_entity_poly.pdbx_seq_one_letter_code
_entity_poly.pdbx_strand_id
1 'polypeptide(L)'
;MATWTRRRCTATWGWSSRPAPPTCGANKGLIALTRGDPVKAKAHLRQALRYNPEHPRAYFHLGVLAMREGDYPQAETAFLQCVRLEPANVECQEHLEQARRALSP
;
A
#
# COMPACT_ATOMS: atom_id res chain seq x y z
N MET A 1 39.88 26.66 38.79
CA MET A 1 40.20 25.97 37.52
C MET A 1 39.26 24.78 37.37
N ALA A 2 38.27 24.86 36.50
CA ALA A 2 37.50 23.72 36.01
C ALA A 2 37.05 24.06 34.59
N THR A 3 37.63 23.38 33.61
CA THR A 3 37.43 23.60 32.19
C THR A 3 36.05 23.11 31.76
N TRP A 4 35.24 24.05 31.27
CA TRP A 4 33.91 23.81 30.71
C TRP A 4 34.04 23.13 29.34
N THR A 5 34.09 21.80 29.30
CA THR A 5 33.90 21.07 28.04
C THR A 5 32.41 21.07 27.68
N ARG A 6 32.07 21.87 26.67
CA ARG A 6 30.74 21.99 26.05
C ARG A 6 30.25 20.63 25.52
N ARG A 7 29.58 19.83 26.36
CA ARG A 7 28.69 18.75 25.88
C ARG A 7 27.37 19.39 25.47
N ARG A 8 27.14 19.55 24.16
CA ARG A 8 25.85 19.93 23.61
C ARG A 8 24.83 18.86 23.96
N CYS A 9 24.04 19.11 25.00
CA CYS A 9 22.74 18.47 25.18
C CYS A 9 21.80 19.11 24.16
N THR A 10 21.63 18.50 22.99
CA THR A 10 20.47 18.73 22.14
C THR A 10 19.73 17.41 22.04
N ALA A 11 18.63 17.32 22.77
CA ALA A 11 17.70 16.22 22.75
C ALA A 11 17.17 16.01 21.34
N THR A 12 17.32 14.79 20.80
CA THR A 12 16.35 14.22 19.87
C THR A 12 16.35 12.71 20.08
N TRP A 13 15.26 12.24 20.68
CA TRP A 13 14.72 10.88 20.66
C TRP A 13 15.50 9.89 19.78
N GLY A 14 16.24 8.97 20.42
CA GLY A 14 16.81 7.80 19.74
C GLY A 14 15.69 6.80 19.46
N TRP A 15 15.11 6.88 18.27
CA TRP A 15 14.04 5.98 17.84
C TRP A 15 14.60 4.57 17.66
N SER A 16 14.16 3.70 18.55
CA SER A 16 13.83 2.29 18.33
C SER A 16 13.67 1.93 16.86
N SER A 17 14.38 0.90 16.43
CA SER A 17 13.91 -0.08 15.44
C SER A 17 12.88 0.47 14.45
N ARG A 18 13.32 1.33 13.52
CA ARG A 18 12.52 1.59 12.32
C ARG A 18 12.56 0.30 11.49
N PRO A 19 11.46 -0.47 11.36
CA PRO A 19 11.40 -1.45 10.29
C PRO A 19 11.66 -0.70 8.99
N ALA A 20 12.53 -1.25 8.14
CA ALA A 20 12.83 -0.68 6.83
C ALA A 20 11.52 -0.30 6.11
N PRO A 21 11.48 0.80 5.34
CA PRO A 21 10.31 1.10 4.53
C PRO A 21 9.93 -0.16 3.72
N PRO A 22 8.65 -0.52 3.58
CA PRO A 22 8.20 -1.82 3.06
C PRO A 22 8.37 -1.92 1.53
N THR A 23 9.52 -1.54 1.00
CA THR A 23 9.89 -1.57 -0.42
C THR A 23 10.10 -2.99 -0.94
N CYS A 24 10.23 -4.00 -0.07
CA CYS A 24 10.62 -5.36 -0.48
C CYS A 24 9.45 -6.33 -0.77
N GLY A 25 8.21 -5.99 -0.41
CA GLY A 25 7.01 -6.79 -0.76
C GLY A 25 6.37 -6.37 -2.09
N ALA A 26 6.45 -5.08 -2.42
CA ALA A 26 5.81 -4.48 -3.59
C ALA A 26 6.32 -5.07 -4.91
N ASN A 27 7.61 -5.42 -5.00
CA ASN A 27 8.18 -6.00 -6.21
C ASN A 27 7.59 -7.38 -6.55
N LYS A 28 7.22 -8.20 -5.55
CA LYS A 28 6.67 -9.53 -5.81
C LYS A 28 5.22 -9.49 -6.31
N GLY A 29 4.40 -8.57 -5.78
CA GLY A 29 3.05 -8.33 -6.28
C GLY A 29 3.05 -7.82 -7.73
N LEU A 30 3.98 -6.92 -8.05
CA LEU A 30 4.15 -6.38 -9.40
C LEU A 30 4.66 -7.44 -10.40
N ILE A 31 5.58 -8.33 -9.98
CA ILE A 31 6.06 -9.47 -10.79
C ILE A 31 4.97 -10.53 -11.01
N ALA A 32 4.03 -10.69 -10.08
CA ALA A 32 2.91 -11.61 -10.24
C ALA A 32 1.86 -11.08 -11.24
N LEU A 33 1.65 -9.75 -11.30
CA LEU A 33 0.80 -9.12 -12.31
C LEU A 33 1.36 -9.25 -13.73
N THR A 34 2.69 -9.17 -13.89
CA THR A 34 3.35 -9.30 -15.20
C THR A 34 3.41 -10.74 -15.73
N ARG A 35 3.21 -11.75 -14.88
CA ARG A 35 3.18 -13.17 -15.29
C ARG A 35 1.82 -13.64 -15.84
N GLY A 36 0.79 -12.77 -15.85
CA GLY A 36 -0.50 -13.08 -16.47
C GLY A 36 -1.43 -14.02 -15.67
N ASP A 37 -1.04 -14.41 -14.45
CA ASP A 37 -1.85 -15.26 -13.56
C ASP A 37 -2.54 -14.40 -12.47
N PRO A 38 -3.75 -13.86 -12.71
CA PRO A 38 -4.45 -13.00 -11.74
C PRO A 38 -4.71 -13.70 -10.41
N VAL A 39 -4.95 -15.02 -10.44
CA VAL A 39 -5.20 -15.85 -9.25
C VAL A 39 -3.97 -15.88 -8.33
N LYS A 40 -2.78 -16.12 -8.88
CA LYS A 40 -1.53 -16.11 -8.11
C LYS A 40 -1.19 -14.71 -7.62
N ALA A 41 -1.46 -13.68 -8.43
CA ALA A 41 -1.28 -12.29 -8.01
C ALA A 41 -2.16 -11.95 -6.80
N LYS A 42 -3.45 -12.32 -6.81
CA LYS A 42 -4.34 -12.13 -5.63
C LYS A 42 -3.80 -12.84 -4.39
N ALA A 43 -3.32 -14.08 -4.53
CA ALA A 43 -2.75 -14.83 -3.42
C ALA A 43 -1.50 -14.14 -2.82
N HIS A 44 -0.59 -13.67 -3.67
CA HIS A 44 0.61 -12.94 -3.24
C HIS A 44 0.29 -11.59 -2.60
N LEU A 45 -0.69 -10.85 -3.14
CA LEU A 45 -1.14 -9.58 -2.57
C LEU A 45 -1.81 -9.78 -1.21
N ARG A 46 -2.64 -10.81 -1.06
CA ARG A 46 -3.21 -11.18 0.25
C ARG A 46 -2.14 -11.58 1.25
N GLN A 47 -1.11 -12.31 0.81
CA GLN A 47 0.01 -12.65 1.67
C GLN A 47 0.80 -11.38 2.06
N ALA A 48 1.00 -10.44 1.14
CA ALA A 48 1.62 -9.15 1.44
C ALA A 48 0.80 -8.36 2.48
N LEU A 49 -0.53 -8.38 2.38
CA LEU A 49 -1.42 -7.76 3.37
C LEU A 49 -1.40 -8.47 4.73
N ARG A 50 -1.11 -9.78 4.78
CA ARG A 50 -0.89 -10.49 6.06
C ARG A 50 0.37 -10.02 6.76
N TYR A 51 1.41 -9.66 6.01
CA TYR A 51 2.65 -9.14 6.59
C TYR A 51 2.58 -7.63 6.87
N ASN A 52 1.91 -6.88 6.00
CA ASN A 52 1.68 -5.46 6.17
C ASN A 52 0.22 -5.11 5.82
N PRO A 53 -0.67 -5.04 6.82
CA PRO A 53 -2.07 -4.68 6.63
C PRO A 53 -2.26 -3.24 6.11
N GLU A 54 -1.25 -2.38 6.26
CA GLU A 54 -1.31 -0.96 5.90
C GLU A 54 -0.55 -0.69 4.59
N HIS A 55 -0.71 -1.58 3.60
CA HIS A 55 -0.01 -1.48 2.32
C HIS A 55 -0.93 -0.94 1.21
N PRO A 56 -0.96 0.38 0.94
CA PRO A 56 -1.90 0.99 -0.01
C PRO A 56 -1.79 0.39 -1.42
N ARG A 57 -0.57 0.20 -1.94
CA ARG A 57 -0.35 -0.43 -3.26
C ARG A 57 -0.87 -1.87 -3.36
N ALA A 58 -0.91 -2.63 -2.26
CA ALA A 58 -1.42 -4.00 -2.31
C ALA A 58 -2.94 -3.99 -2.48
N TYR A 59 -3.63 -3.07 -1.80
CA TYR A 59 -5.05 -2.80 -2.02
C TYR A 59 -5.34 -2.28 -3.42
N PHE A 60 -4.53 -1.35 -3.93
CA PHE A 60 -4.65 -0.87 -5.31
C PHE A 60 -4.60 -2.01 -6.33
N HIS A 61 -3.59 -2.89 -6.25
CA HIS A 61 -3.47 -4.02 -7.15
C HIS A 61 -4.59 -5.05 -7.00
N LEU A 62 -5.12 -5.26 -5.79
CA LEU A 62 -6.30 -6.09 -5.59
C LEU A 62 -7.55 -5.49 -6.26
N GLY A 63 -7.71 -4.16 -6.17
CA GLY A 63 -8.80 -3.44 -6.84
C GLY A 63 -8.72 -3.54 -8.37
N VAL A 64 -7.53 -3.36 -8.93
CA VAL A 64 -7.30 -3.51 -10.39
C VAL A 64 -7.61 -4.94 -10.86
N LEU A 65 -7.22 -5.95 -10.08
CA LEU A 65 -7.55 -7.34 -10.39
C LEU A 65 -9.06 -7.61 -10.31
N ALA A 66 -9.75 -7.06 -9.31
CA ALA A 66 -11.20 -7.17 -9.19
C ALA A 66 -11.93 -6.47 -10.37
N MET A 67 -11.46 -5.29 -10.79
CA MET A 67 -11.95 -4.62 -11.99
C MET A 67 -11.81 -5.44 -13.26
N ARG A 68 -10.68 -6.15 -13.43
CA ARG A 68 -10.46 -7.05 -14.58
C ARG A 68 -11.37 -8.28 -14.55
N GLU A 69 -11.75 -8.73 -13.36
CA GLU A 69 -12.69 -9.85 -13.17
C GLU A 69 -14.16 -9.41 -13.29
N GLY A 70 -14.44 -8.10 -13.41
CA GLY A 70 -15.79 -7.55 -13.43
C GLY A 70 -16.44 -7.43 -12.05
N ASP A 71 -15.71 -7.73 -10.97
CA ASP A 71 -16.17 -7.56 -9.59
C ASP A 71 -15.92 -6.11 -9.13
N TYR A 72 -16.72 -5.20 -9.67
CA TYR A 72 -16.67 -3.78 -9.32
C TYR A 72 -16.96 -3.48 -7.83
N PRO A 73 -17.86 -4.21 -7.12
CA PRO A 73 -18.03 -4.03 -5.67
C PRO A 73 -16.76 -4.31 -4.86
N GLN A 74 -16.06 -5.40 -5.18
CA GLN A 74 -14.79 -5.72 -4.53
C GLN A 74 -13.69 -4.72 -4.91
N ALA A 75 -13.70 -4.24 -6.16
CA ALA A 75 -12.78 -3.21 -6.61
C ALA A 75 -12.95 -1.91 -5.83
N GLU A 76 -14.19 -1.42 -5.69
CA GLU A 76 -14.50 -0.22 -4.90
C GLU A 76 -13.98 -0.35 -3.47
N THR A 77 -14.28 -1.48 -2.82
CA THR A 77 -13.83 -1.73 -1.44
C THR A 77 -12.31 -1.68 -1.32
N ALA A 78 -11.59 -2.28 -2.26
CA ALA A 78 -10.13 -2.27 -2.27
C ALA A 78 -9.54 -0.87 -2.53
N PHE A 79 -10.10 -0.10 -3.47
CA PHE A 79 -9.66 1.26 -3.71
C PHE A 79 -9.99 2.21 -2.56
N LEU A 80 -11.12 2.04 -1.86
CA LEU A 80 -11.43 2.76 -0.63
C LEU A 80 -10.36 2.53 0.45
N GLN A 81 -9.86 1.30 0.58
CA GLN A 81 -8.75 1.01 1.49
C GLN A 81 -7.47 1.73 1.07
N CYS A 82 -7.16 1.75 -0.22
CA CYS A 82 -6.01 2.50 -0.71
C CYS A 82 -6.13 4.00 -0.41
N VAL A 83 -7.26 4.63 -0.74
CA VAL A 83 -7.51 6.06 -0.49
C VAL A 83 -7.49 6.38 1.00
N ARG A 84 -7.98 5.47 1.85
CA ARG A 84 -7.94 5.66 3.31
C ARG A 84 -6.52 5.66 3.86
N LEU A 85 -5.65 4.80 3.33
CA LEU A 85 -4.25 4.71 3.74
C LEU A 85 -3.39 5.83 3.14
N GLU A 86 -3.67 6.20 1.89
CA GLU A 86 -2.94 7.23 1.15
C GLU A 86 -3.94 8.15 0.43
N PRO A 87 -4.53 9.12 1.14
CA PRO A 87 -5.53 10.02 0.56
C PRO A 87 -4.95 10.96 -0.49
N ALA A 88 -3.63 11.14 -0.55
CA ALA A 88 -2.95 11.91 -1.57
C ALA A 88 -2.68 11.12 -2.87
N ASN A 89 -3.03 9.83 -2.92
CA ASN A 89 -2.81 8.98 -4.08
C ASN A 89 -3.90 9.19 -5.13
N VAL A 90 -3.58 9.94 -6.17
CA VAL A 90 -4.50 10.24 -7.28
C VAL A 90 -4.90 8.98 -8.04
N GLU A 91 -3.99 8.02 -8.25
CA GLU A 91 -4.29 6.76 -8.96
C GLU A 91 -5.39 5.96 -8.24
N CYS A 92 -5.33 5.90 -6.90
CA CYS A 92 -6.35 5.22 -6.11
C CYS A 92 -7.70 5.94 -6.11
N GLN A 93 -7.69 7.27 -6.17
CA GLN A 93 -8.93 8.07 -6.29
C GLN A 93 -9.58 7.88 -7.65
N GLU A 94 -8.81 8.00 -8.74
CA GLU A 94 -9.30 7.82 -10.10
C GLU A 94 -9.92 6.42 -10.30
N HIS A 95 -9.23 5.38 -9.81
CA HIS A 95 -9.73 4.01 -9.93
C HIS A 95 -10.94 3.73 -9.04
N LEU A 96 -11.05 4.40 -7.89
CA LEU A 96 -12.27 4.35 -7.07
C LEU A 96 -13.48 4.93 -7.82
N GLU A 97 -13.30 6.10 -8.43
CA GLU A 97 -14.35 6.73 -9.24
C GLU A 97 -14.72 5.85 -10.44
N GLN A 98 -13.73 5.26 -11.09
CA GLN A 98 -13.96 4.34 -12.21
C GLN A 98 -14.74 3.08 -11.79
N ALA A 99 -14.40 2.48 -10.64
CA ALA A 99 -15.13 1.34 -10.10
C ALA A 99 -16.58 1.71 -9.76
N ARG A 100 -16.82 2.89 -9.18
CA ARG A 100 -18.17 3.41 -8.88
C ARG A 100 -19.00 3.67 -10.13
N ARG A 101 -18.38 4.24 -11.16
CA ARG A 101 -19.03 4.44 -12.46
C ARG A 101 -19.45 3.11 -13.08
N ALA A 102 -18.61 2.08 -13.00
CA ALA A 102 -18.96 0.75 -13.50
C ALA A 102 -20.04 0.04 -12.66
N LEU A 103 -20.19 0.39 -11.39
CA LEU A 103 -21.27 -0.10 -10.51
C LEU A 103 -22.64 0.52 -10.79
N SER A 104 -22.66 1.71 -11.40
CA SER A 104 -23.90 2.45 -11.72
C SER A 104 -24.08 2.53 -13.24
N PRO A 105 -24.48 1.42 -13.90
CA PRO A 105 -24.67 1.35 -15.34
C PRO A 105 -25.84 2.20 -15.85
#